data_AF-A0A202BTC9-F1
#
_entry.id   AF-A0A202BTC9-F1
#
_cell.length_a   1.000
_cell.length_b   1.000
_cell.length_c   1.000
_cell.angle_alpha   90.00
_cell.angle_beta   90.00
_cell.angle_gamma   90.00
#
_symmetry.space_group_name_H-M   'P 1'
#
loop_
_entity.id
_entity.type
_entity.pdbx_description
1 polymer ?
#
loop_
_entity_poly.entity_id
_entity_poly.type
_entity_poly.pdbx_seq_one_letter_code
_entity_poly.pdbx_strand_id
1 'polypeptide(L)'
;MKFYNTNGIPTETPLEDSFYITELINYELVFSAGDQTYEIEKICIQLRDQLAKKIFGDIRTYHGYFTTPIFPFASLAGIDAEIRLSKEDFETLVHGIEDKEKLFRLLYYFDVENLISTLQNSVLETKYIIGEFYKMLNNNSFLVHNDLTVVDDGIQYASGYIVTNITSLVNHLFINLYSQMDFTTKIIYEIENLHVDFLTYPKLKSKDTVYGDSKKTTFRELKGSIYEMSDEIRIIMYLRNEIVHNASIDSVPKVYQNIKNNMLIEKFILLPDFNNGIIKTFKNRKRFFSDDTKLNEILPALITEFWNRLQFTLSEIK
;
A
#
# COMPACT_ATOMS: atom_id res chain seq x y z
N MET A 1 14.49 -16.23 18.71
CA MET A 1 14.07 -15.28 17.66
C MET A 1 12.68 -15.74 17.28
N LYS A 2 11.69 -14.84 17.29
CA LYS A 2 10.30 -15.26 17.08
C LYS A 2 9.96 -15.24 15.60
N PHE A 3 9.20 -16.24 15.18
CA PHE A 3 8.63 -16.36 13.84
C PHE A 3 7.12 -16.26 13.95
N TYR A 4 6.53 -15.33 13.21
CA TYR A 4 5.10 -15.06 13.14
C TYR A 4 4.54 -15.79 11.92
N ASN A 5 3.69 -16.79 12.17
CA ASN A 5 3.23 -17.72 11.15
C ASN A 5 1.82 -17.37 10.66
N THR A 6 1.45 -17.94 9.51
CA THR A 6 0.13 -17.73 8.91
C THR A 6 -1.01 -18.29 9.76
N ASN A 7 -0.80 -19.39 10.49
CA ASN A 7 -1.79 -19.95 11.43
C ASN A 7 -1.98 -19.11 12.72
N GLY A 8 -1.26 -18.00 12.84
CA GLY A 8 -1.33 -17.12 14.00
C GLY A 8 -0.63 -17.66 15.25
N ILE A 9 0.13 -18.76 15.20
CA ILE A 9 0.86 -19.29 16.36
C ILE A 9 2.35 -19.00 16.20
N PRO A 10 2.99 -18.26 17.13
CA PRO A 10 4.41 -17.95 17.01
C PRO A 10 5.26 -19.19 17.31
N THR A 11 6.40 -19.30 16.64
CA THR A 11 7.38 -20.38 16.86
C THR A 11 8.78 -19.82 17.13
N GLU A 12 9.63 -20.63 17.78
CA GLU A 12 11.05 -20.31 18.03
C GLU A 12 11.97 -20.76 16.87
N THR A 13 11.44 -21.57 15.97
CA THR A 13 12.11 -22.03 14.74
C THR A 13 11.16 -21.81 13.56
N PRO A 14 11.70 -21.53 12.35
CA PRO A 14 10.86 -21.33 11.18
C PRO A 14 10.15 -22.64 10.81
N LEU A 15 8.89 -22.55 10.39
CA LEU A 15 8.17 -23.68 9.81
C LEU A 15 8.64 -23.85 8.36
N GLU A 16 9.16 -25.02 8.02
CA GLU A 16 9.59 -25.35 6.66
C GLU A 16 8.43 -25.20 5.66
N ASP A 17 8.74 -24.73 4.45
CA ASP A 17 7.79 -24.51 3.33
C ASP A 17 6.59 -23.60 3.63
N SER A 18 6.67 -22.78 4.69
CA SER A 18 5.59 -21.89 5.10
C SER A 18 6.04 -20.42 5.09
N PHE A 19 5.12 -19.52 4.73
CA PHE A 19 5.35 -18.08 4.92
C PHE A 19 5.44 -17.75 6.41
N TYR A 20 6.42 -16.94 6.77
CA TYR A 20 6.57 -16.39 8.12
C TYR A 20 7.16 -14.99 8.06
N ILE A 21 6.95 -14.23 9.12
CA ILE A 21 7.62 -12.95 9.37
C ILE A 21 8.46 -13.09 10.62
N THR A 22 9.67 -12.54 10.60
CA THR A 22 10.52 -12.50 11.78
C THR A 22 10.95 -11.07 12.10
N GLU A 23 11.16 -10.81 13.38
CA GLU A 23 11.58 -9.52 13.90
C GLU A 23 13.07 -9.60 14.29
N LEU A 24 13.87 -8.77 13.63
CA LEU A 24 15.29 -8.62 13.93
C LEU A 24 15.51 -7.77 15.19
N ILE A 25 16.75 -7.72 15.69
CA ILE A 25 17.12 -6.99 16.91
C ILE A 25 16.82 -5.48 16.81
N ASN A 26 16.86 -4.92 15.61
CA ASN A 26 16.51 -3.53 15.31
C ASN A 26 15.00 -3.29 15.11
N TYR A 27 14.14 -4.25 15.48
CA TYR A 27 12.69 -4.23 15.26
C TYR A 27 12.27 -4.26 13.77
N GLU A 28 13.21 -4.59 12.87
CA GLU A 28 12.91 -4.74 11.46
C GLU A 28 12.17 -6.05 11.20
N LEU A 29 11.05 -5.95 10.48
CA LEU A 29 10.20 -7.08 10.12
C LEU A 29 10.61 -7.60 8.75
N VAL A 30 11.05 -8.86 8.70
CA VAL A 30 11.56 -9.53 7.51
C VAL A 30 10.62 -10.66 7.11
N PHE A 31 10.20 -10.65 5.85
CA PHE A 31 9.31 -11.67 5.29
C PHE A 31 10.16 -12.82 4.78
N SER A 32 9.71 -14.06 4.95
CA SER A 32 10.43 -15.23 4.42
C SER A 32 10.40 -15.32 2.89
N ALA A 33 9.39 -14.73 2.25
CA ALA A 33 9.22 -14.65 0.80
C ALA A 33 8.27 -13.51 0.41
N GLY A 34 8.25 -13.14 -0.87
CA GLY A 34 7.22 -12.25 -1.43
C GLY A 34 7.39 -10.75 -1.16
N ASP A 35 8.42 -10.34 -0.43
CA ASP A 35 8.76 -8.91 -0.25
C ASP A 35 9.35 -8.33 -1.54
N GLN A 36 8.60 -7.43 -2.18
CA GLN A 36 9.00 -6.73 -3.40
C GLN A 36 9.36 -5.26 -3.14
N THR A 37 9.42 -4.82 -1.87
CA THR A 37 9.61 -3.39 -1.53
C THR A 37 10.90 -2.83 -2.12
N TYR A 38 12.00 -3.60 -2.08
CA TYR A 38 13.28 -3.20 -2.65
C TYR A 38 13.27 -3.06 -4.17
N GLU A 39 12.64 -4.00 -4.89
CA GLU A 39 12.58 -3.93 -6.35
C GLU A 39 11.67 -2.81 -6.84
N ILE A 40 10.56 -2.56 -6.15
CA ILE A 40 9.68 -1.42 -6.45
C ILE A 40 10.41 -0.10 -6.18
N GLU A 41 11.15 0.02 -5.06
CA GLU A 41 11.97 1.19 -4.74
C GLU A 41 12.95 1.51 -5.88
N LYS A 42 13.65 0.49 -6.35
CA LYS A 42 14.60 0.61 -7.46
C LYS A 42 13.94 1.10 -8.75
N ILE A 43 12.75 0.58 -9.09
CA ILE A 43 12.01 1.04 -10.27
C ILE A 43 11.58 2.51 -10.09
N CYS A 44 11.09 2.89 -8.92
CA CYS A 44 10.71 4.28 -8.65
C CYS A 44 11.90 5.25 -8.78
N ILE A 45 13.10 4.87 -8.32
CA ILE A 45 14.33 5.64 -8.56
C ILE A 45 14.60 5.80 -10.07
N GLN A 46 14.44 4.73 -10.85
CA GLN A 46 14.61 4.79 -12.30
C GLN A 46 13.55 5.67 -12.98
N LEU A 47 12.31 5.67 -12.49
CA LEU A 47 11.24 6.53 -12.98
C LEU A 47 11.56 8.02 -12.74
N ARG A 48 12.14 8.36 -11.58
CA ARG A 48 12.61 9.73 -11.30
C ARG A 48 13.70 10.16 -12.30
N ASP A 49 14.66 9.29 -12.59
CA ASP A 49 15.69 9.57 -13.59
C ASP A 49 15.10 9.76 -15.00
N GLN A 50 14.10 8.97 -15.37
CA GLN A 50 13.40 9.11 -16.65
C GLN A 50 12.58 10.40 -16.72
N LEU A 51 11.86 10.73 -15.65
CA LEU A 51 11.12 11.98 -15.51
C LEU A 51 12.05 13.19 -15.66
N ALA A 52 13.19 13.17 -14.97
CA ALA A 52 14.20 14.21 -15.07
C ALA A 52 14.71 14.37 -16.51
N LYS A 53 15.02 13.27 -17.20
CA LYS A 53 15.42 13.31 -18.63
C LYS A 53 14.31 13.89 -19.52
N LYS A 54 13.04 13.54 -19.29
CA LYS A 54 11.91 14.06 -20.09
C LYS A 54 11.69 15.56 -19.87
N ILE A 55 11.81 16.03 -18.64
CA ILE A 55 11.55 17.45 -18.29
C ILE A 55 12.76 18.35 -18.60
N PHE A 56 13.98 17.87 -18.35
CA PHE A 56 15.21 18.67 -18.48
C PHE A 56 16.05 18.32 -19.71
N GLY A 57 15.61 17.38 -20.55
CA GLY A 57 16.32 16.89 -21.74
C GLY A 57 17.37 15.82 -21.42
N ASP A 58 18.15 16.02 -20.35
CA ASP A 58 19.11 15.04 -19.86
C ASP A 58 19.37 15.17 -18.34
N ILE A 59 19.96 14.12 -17.76
CA ILE A 59 20.19 14.04 -16.31
C ILE A 59 21.29 14.99 -15.82
N ARG A 60 22.28 15.34 -16.65
CA ARG A 60 23.35 16.28 -16.27
C ARG A 60 22.80 17.69 -16.17
N THR A 61 21.90 18.05 -17.08
CA THR A 61 21.16 19.31 -17.03
C THR A 61 20.35 19.39 -15.74
N TYR A 62 19.60 18.33 -15.37
CA TYR A 62 18.92 18.25 -14.07
C TYR A 62 19.87 18.43 -12.87
N HIS A 63 20.98 17.71 -12.82
CA HIS A 63 21.96 17.85 -11.73
C HIS A 63 22.61 19.24 -11.68
N GLY A 64 22.72 19.93 -12.82
CA GLY A 64 23.18 21.32 -12.88
C GLY A 64 22.31 22.29 -12.09
N TYR A 65 21.05 21.94 -11.80
CA TYR A 65 20.17 22.77 -10.96
C TYR A 65 20.47 22.64 -9.45
N PHE A 66 21.22 21.64 -8.99
CA PHE A 66 21.40 21.39 -7.55
C PHE A 66 22.18 22.50 -6.84
N THR A 67 23.03 23.20 -7.58
CA THR A 67 23.81 24.34 -7.07
C THR A 67 23.03 25.65 -7.10
N THR A 68 21.80 25.65 -7.60
CA THR A 68 21.00 26.86 -7.75
C THR A 68 20.24 27.15 -6.45
N PRO A 69 20.22 28.39 -5.94
CA PRO A 69 19.54 28.72 -4.67
C PRO A 69 18.04 28.43 -4.67
N ILE A 70 17.40 28.40 -5.85
CA ILE A 70 15.98 28.09 -6.02
C ILE A 70 15.67 26.60 -5.83
N PHE A 71 16.68 25.71 -5.89
CA PHE A 71 16.46 24.27 -5.88
C PHE A 71 15.86 23.78 -4.57
N PRO A 72 16.41 24.08 -3.37
CA PRO A 72 15.80 23.67 -2.11
C PRO A 72 14.37 24.20 -1.93
N PHE A 73 14.12 25.43 -2.39
CA PHE A 73 12.78 26.00 -2.40
C PHE A 73 11.83 25.19 -3.28
N ALA A 74 12.21 24.95 -4.54
CA ALA A 74 11.36 24.23 -5.48
C ALA A 74 11.14 22.75 -5.10
N SER A 75 12.09 22.13 -4.40
CA SER A 75 12.02 20.71 -4.03
C SER A 75 11.19 20.42 -2.78
N LEU A 76 11.07 21.38 -1.86
CA LEU A 76 10.46 21.15 -0.55
C LEU A 76 9.27 22.06 -0.25
N ALA A 77 9.22 23.28 -0.80
CA ALA A 77 8.20 24.25 -0.42
C ALA A 77 6.79 23.78 -0.80
N GLY A 78 5.93 23.59 0.21
CA GLY A 78 4.56 23.11 0.01
C GLY A 78 4.43 21.60 -0.22
N ILE A 79 5.55 20.87 -0.20
CA ILE A 79 5.61 19.39 -0.31
C ILE A 79 6.04 18.79 1.03
N ASP A 80 7.02 19.40 1.69
CA ASP A 80 7.66 18.88 2.89
C ASP A 80 7.63 19.90 4.04
N ALA A 81 7.53 19.40 5.28
CA ALA A 81 7.49 20.20 6.50
C ALA A 81 8.83 20.88 6.85
N GLU A 82 9.93 20.48 6.21
CA GLU A 82 11.25 21.09 6.39
C GLU A 82 11.31 22.55 5.91
N ILE A 83 10.43 22.97 4.99
CA ILE A 83 10.21 24.39 4.70
C ILE A 83 8.84 24.81 5.23
N ARG A 84 8.86 25.63 6.29
CA ARG A 84 7.65 26.15 6.94
C ARG A 84 7.27 27.49 6.33
N LEU A 85 6.41 27.45 5.32
CA LEU A 85 5.89 28.65 4.68
C LEU A 85 4.36 28.64 4.62
N SER A 86 3.74 29.82 4.66
CA SER A 86 2.33 29.95 4.32
C SER A 86 2.14 29.89 2.79
N LYS A 87 0.88 29.73 2.37
CA LYS A 87 0.53 29.81 0.94
C LYS A 87 0.84 31.21 0.39
N GLU A 88 0.59 32.25 1.17
CA GLU A 88 0.81 33.65 0.80
C GLU A 88 2.31 33.95 0.65
N ASP A 89 3.14 33.38 1.53
CA ASP A 89 4.61 33.47 1.43
C ASP A 89 5.11 32.72 0.19
N PHE A 90 4.55 31.54 -0.11
CA PHE A 90 4.88 30.79 -1.34
C PHE A 90 4.64 31.65 -2.57
N GLU A 91 3.42 32.20 -2.67
CA GLU A 91 3.03 33.05 -3.80
C GLU A 91 3.95 34.26 -3.91
N THR A 92 4.26 34.93 -2.81
CA THR A 92 5.17 36.10 -2.81
C THR A 92 6.58 35.73 -3.31
N LEU A 93 7.15 34.63 -2.81
CA LEU A 93 8.47 34.16 -3.24
C LEU A 93 8.48 33.74 -4.72
N VAL A 94 7.46 33.00 -5.15
CA VAL A 94 7.29 32.62 -6.55
C VAL A 94 7.20 33.85 -7.44
N HIS A 95 6.51 34.93 -7.03
CA HIS A 95 6.45 36.18 -7.78
C HIS A 95 7.79 36.93 -7.80
N GLY A 96 8.56 36.90 -6.71
CA GLY A 96 9.85 37.59 -6.60
C GLY A 96 11.03 36.97 -7.35
N ILE A 97 10.98 35.68 -7.69
CA ILE A 97 12.06 34.99 -8.42
C ILE A 97 12.04 35.38 -9.91
N GLU A 98 13.15 35.88 -10.45
CA GLU A 98 13.23 36.34 -11.85
C GLU A 98 13.23 35.20 -12.88
N ASP A 99 13.97 34.11 -12.62
CA ASP A 99 14.10 32.96 -13.54
C ASP A 99 12.87 32.04 -13.44
N LYS A 100 11.75 32.50 -14.01
CA LYS A 100 10.44 31.84 -13.95
C LYS A 100 10.42 30.47 -14.60
N GLU A 101 10.98 30.37 -15.82
CA GLU A 101 10.92 29.12 -16.58
C GLU A 101 11.60 27.99 -15.82
N LYS A 102 12.78 28.28 -15.27
CA LYS A 102 13.53 27.34 -14.45
C LYS A 102 12.81 26.96 -13.17
N LEU A 103 12.25 27.95 -12.47
CA LEU A 103 11.48 27.72 -11.25
C LEU A 103 10.26 26.82 -11.53
N PHE A 104 9.45 27.17 -12.53
CA PHE A 104 8.22 26.42 -12.86
C PHE A 104 8.52 25.02 -13.37
N ARG A 105 9.62 24.84 -14.10
CA ARG A 105 10.11 23.52 -14.52
C ARG A 105 10.52 22.66 -13.31
N LEU A 106 11.25 23.22 -12.35
CA LEU A 106 11.63 22.52 -11.12
C LEU A 106 10.41 22.19 -10.25
N LEU A 107 9.53 23.16 -10.00
CA LEU A 107 8.30 22.96 -9.23
C LEU A 107 7.45 21.83 -9.83
N TYR A 108 7.22 21.87 -11.15
CA TYR A 108 6.48 20.81 -11.83
C TYR A 108 7.17 19.44 -11.73
N TYR A 109 8.50 19.38 -11.89
CA TYR A 109 9.23 18.12 -11.69
C TYR A 109 8.97 17.55 -10.29
N PHE A 110 9.07 18.37 -9.25
CA PHE A 110 8.85 17.92 -7.87
C PHE A 110 7.39 17.59 -7.55
N ASP A 111 6.42 18.23 -8.20
CA ASP A 111 5.02 17.82 -8.12
C ASP A 111 4.80 16.37 -8.62
N VAL A 112 5.41 16.02 -9.75
CA VAL A 112 5.32 14.67 -10.33
C VAL A 112 6.17 13.67 -9.53
N GLU A 113 7.36 14.07 -9.11
CA GLU A 113 8.25 13.29 -8.25
C GLU A 113 7.54 12.92 -6.94
N ASN A 114 6.79 13.85 -6.34
CA ASN A 114 6.04 13.62 -5.11
C ASN A 114 4.97 12.52 -5.27
N LEU A 115 4.39 12.35 -6.46
CA LEU A 115 3.49 11.20 -6.74
C LEU A 115 4.25 9.87 -6.63
N ILE A 116 5.47 9.81 -7.18
CA ILE A 116 6.34 8.63 -7.12
C ILE A 116 6.78 8.36 -5.67
N SER A 117 7.21 9.40 -4.96
CA SER A 117 7.57 9.34 -3.53
C SER A 117 6.42 8.83 -2.66
N THR A 118 5.20 9.30 -2.92
CA THR A 118 4.01 8.86 -2.18
C THR A 118 3.71 7.38 -2.43
N LEU A 119 3.88 6.90 -3.67
CA LEU A 119 3.74 5.48 -3.99
C LEU A 119 4.78 4.62 -3.24
N GLN A 120 6.05 5.04 -3.21
CA GLN A 120 7.12 4.34 -2.48
C GLN A 120 6.83 4.25 -0.98
N ASN A 121 6.44 5.37 -0.38
CA ASN A 121 6.05 5.41 1.03
C ASN A 121 4.88 4.48 1.31
N SER A 122 3.86 4.46 0.44
CA SER A 122 2.71 3.57 0.57
C SER A 122 3.10 2.09 0.46
N VAL A 123 4.01 1.72 -0.45
CA VAL A 123 4.51 0.34 -0.59
C VAL A 123 5.26 -0.11 0.66
N LEU A 124 6.13 0.76 1.19
CA LEU A 124 6.86 0.49 2.42
C LEU A 124 5.92 0.42 3.64
N GLU A 125 4.92 1.28 3.70
CA GLU A 125 3.88 1.26 4.74
C GLU A 125 3.11 -0.07 4.73
N THR A 126 2.75 -0.59 3.55
CA THR A 126 2.10 -1.91 3.42
C THR A 126 2.94 -3.02 4.07
N LYS A 127 4.27 -3.03 3.86
CA LYS A 127 5.17 -4.01 4.49
C LYS A 127 5.06 -3.95 6.02
N TYR A 128 5.11 -2.75 6.59
CA TYR A 128 5.03 -2.59 8.05
C TYR A 128 3.64 -2.91 8.61
N ILE A 129 2.55 -2.56 7.91
CA ILE A 129 1.19 -2.92 8.31
C ILE A 129 1.03 -4.44 8.39
N ILE A 130 1.52 -5.17 7.37
CA ILE A 130 1.45 -6.64 7.34
C ILE A 130 2.29 -7.24 8.47
N GLY A 131 3.51 -6.74 8.67
CA GLY A 131 4.38 -7.21 9.72
C GLY A 131 3.75 -7.02 11.12
N GLU A 132 3.20 -5.83 11.40
CA GLU A 132 2.51 -5.56 12.66
C GLU A 132 1.22 -6.36 12.79
N PHE A 133 0.46 -6.59 11.71
CA PHE A 133 -0.70 -7.47 11.71
C PHE A 133 -0.33 -8.88 12.19
N TYR A 134 0.70 -9.50 11.58
CA TYR A 134 1.12 -10.84 11.97
C TYR A 134 1.71 -10.88 13.37
N LYS A 135 2.50 -9.88 13.76
CA LYS A 135 3.03 -9.75 15.12
C LYS A 135 1.92 -9.67 16.16
N MET A 136 0.89 -8.84 15.93
CA MET A 136 -0.26 -8.72 16.83
C MET A 136 -1.08 -10.00 16.86
N LEU A 137 -1.39 -10.60 15.70
CA LEU A 137 -2.15 -11.84 15.62
C LEU A 137 -1.42 -12.98 16.35
N ASN A 138 -0.10 -13.07 16.20
CA ASN A 138 0.71 -14.16 16.77
C ASN A 138 0.97 -13.98 18.28
N ASN A 139 1.38 -12.80 18.73
CA ASN A 139 1.81 -12.60 20.11
C ASN A 139 0.66 -12.50 21.13
N ASN A 140 -0.54 -12.11 20.70
CA ASN A 140 -1.64 -11.92 21.64
C ASN A 140 -2.40 -13.22 21.90
N SER A 141 -2.78 -13.41 23.17
CA SER A 141 -3.83 -14.35 23.56
C SER A 141 -5.16 -13.60 23.48
N PHE A 142 -6.15 -14.20 22.82
CA PHE A 142 -7.50 -13.63 22.75
C PHE A 142 -8.49 -14.40 23.63
N LEU A 143 -7.99 -15.23 24.54
CA LEU A 143 -8.80 -15.97 25.49
C LEU A 143 -9.41 -15.01 26.53
N VAL A 144 -10.66 -15.25 26.89
CA VAL A 144 -11.50 -14.32 27.66
C VAL A 144 -10.94 -14.03 29.06
N HIS A 145 -10.17 -14.96 29.65
CA HIS A 145 -9.45 -14.73 30.90
C HIS A 145 -8.17 -15.58 31.01
N ASN A 146 -7.07 -14.97 31.45
CA ASN A 146 -5.83 -15.68 31.81
C ASN A 146 -6.00 -16.67 32.98
N ASP A 147 -7.12 -16.55 33.72
CA ASP A 147 -7.41 -17.33 34.93
C ASP A 147 -8.45 -18.46 34.70
N LEU A 148 -8.99 -18.59 33.48
CA LEU A 148 -9.82 -19.74 33.12
C LEU A 148 -8.89 -20.92 32.81
N THR A 149 -8.80 -21.84 33.77
CA THR A 149 -7.89 -23.00 33.76
C THR A 149 -8.27 -24.09 32.74
N VAL A 150 -9.43 -23.98 32.09
CA VAL A 150 -9.89 -24.91 31.05
C VAL A 150 -10.62 -24.11 29.99
N VAL A 151 -10.13 -24.19 28.75
CA VAL A 151 -10.88 -23.70 27.59
C VAL A 151 -11.32 -24.93 26.81
N ASP A 152 -12.63 -25.08 26.61
CA ASP A 152 -13.18 -26.22 25.88
C ASP A 152 -12.65 -26.27 24.45
N ASP A 153 -12.41 -27.48 23.97
CA ASP A 153 -12.07 -27.75 22.57
C ASP A 153 -13.15 -27.18 21.64
N GLY A 154 -12.70 -26.59 20.54
CA GLY A 154 -13.57 -26.02 19.52
C GLY A 154 -13.13 -24.64 19.04
N ILE A 155 -14.00 -24.02 18.24
CA ILE A 155 -13.78 -22.70 17.68
C ILE A 155 -14.50 -21.66 18.52
N GLN A 156 -13.74 -20.70 19.02
CA GLN A 156 -14.23 -19.55 19.78
C GLN A 156 -13.82 -18.26 19.06
N TYR A 157 -14.48 -17.14 19.33
CA TYR A 157 -14.05 -15.84 18.82
C TYR A 157 -13.91 -14.84 19.95
N ALA A 158 -13.02 -13.87 19.73
CA ALA A 158 -12.81 -12.74 20.60
C ALA A 158 -13.13 -11.43 19.88
N SER A 159 -13.51 -10.43 20.67
CA SER A 159 -13.64 -9.04 20.25
C SER A 159 -13.15 -8.13 21.38
N GLY A 160 -12.83 -6.87 21.09
CA GLY A 160 -12.29 -5.93 22.06
C GLY A 160 -11.05 -5.20 21.53
N TYR A 161 -10.34 -4.50 22.42
CA TYR A 161 -9.27 -3.55 22.06
C TYR A 161 -8.24 -4.11 21.07
N ILE A 162 -7.67 -5.29 21.37
CA ILE A 162 -6.63 -5.89 20.51
C ILE A 162 -7.21 -6.26 19.14
N VAL A 163 -8.41 -6.84 19.10
CA VAL A 163 -9.09 -7.24 17.86
C VAL A 163 -9.48 -6.01 17.03
N THR A 164 -9.90 -4.93 17.68
CA THR A 164 -10.18 -3.64 17.02
C THR A 164 -8.92 -3.08 16.37
N ASN A 165 -7.76 -3.12 17.04
CA ASN A 165 -6.50 -2.67 16.47
C ASN A 165 -6.08 -3.53 15.27
N ILE A 166 -6.18 -4.86 15.38
CA ILE A 166 -5.90 -5.77 14.26
C ILE A 166 -6.81 -5.45 13.07
N THR A 167 -8.10 -5.24 13.33
CA THR A 167 -9.06 -4.90 12.27
C THR A 167 -8.76 -3.53 11.65
N SER A 168 -8.28 -2.57 12.45
CA SER A 168 -7.83 -1.27 11.94
C SER A 168 -6.64 -1.42 10.99
N LEU A 169 -5.67 -2.28 11.32
CA LEU A 169 -4.53 -2.59 10.44
C LEU A 169 -5.01 -3.21 9.12
N VAL A 170 -5.92 -4.19 9.19
CA VAL A 170 -6.49 -4.82 7.99
C VAL A 170 -7.27 -3.82 7.13
N ASN A 171 -8.09 -2.96 7.76
CA ASN A 171 -8.85 -1.95 7.03
C ASN A 171 -7.92 -0.97 6.32
N HIS A 172 -6.89 -0.49 7.03
CA HIS A 172 -5.90 0.42 6.47
C HIS A 172 -5.08 -0.23 5.36
N LEU A 173 -4.73 -1.51 5.50
CA LEU A 173 -4.02 -2.28 4.47
C LEU A 173 -4.75 -2.23 3.11
N PHE A 174 -6.03 -2.56 3.08
CA PHE A 174 -6.79 -2.58 1.81
C PHE A 174 -7.05 -1.19 1.24
N ILE A 175 -7.21 -0.17 2.09
CA ILE A 175 -7.26 1.23 1.64
C ILE A 175 -5.92 1.61 0.99
N ASN A 176 -4.81 1.28 1.65
CA ASN A 176 -3.46 1.61 1.19
C ASN A 176 -3.12 0.90 -0.14
N LEU A 177 -3.44 -0.39 -0.28
CA LEU A 177 -3.25 -1.13 -1.54
C LEU A 177 -4.01 -0.50 -2.72
N TYR A 178 -5.27 -0.11 -2.51
CA TYR A 178 -6.02 0.58 -3.56
C TYR A 178 -5.42 1.95 -3.86
N SER A 179 -4.95 2.68 -2.85
CA SER A 179 -4.26 3.97 -3.02
C SER A 179 -3.02 3.84 -3.91
N GLN A 180 -2.26 2.74 -3.80
CA GLN A 180 -1.14 2.44 -4.70
C GLN A 180 -1.59 2.35 -6.16
N MET A 181 -2.77 1.78 -6.42
CA MET A 181 -3.35 1.72 -7.76
C MET A 181 -3.76 3.12 -8.27
N ASP A 182 -4.32 3.96 -7.40
CA ASP A 182 -4.64 5.36 -7.73
C ASP A 182 -3.38 6.15 -8.07
N PHE A 183 -2.33 6.10 -7.23
CA PHE A 183 -1.06 6.79 -7.48
C PHE A 183 -0.36 6.29 -8.74
N THR A 184 -0.31 4.98 -8.97
CA THR A 184 0.26 4.40 -10.19
C THR A 184 -0.45 4.95 -11.44
N THR A 185 -1.78 5.05 -11.40
CA THR A 185 -2.56 5.60 -12.51
C THR A 185 -2.31 7.08 -12.73
N LYS A 186 -2.12 7.86 -11.64
CA LYS A 186 -1.72 9.27 -11.74
C LYS A 186 -0.35 9.43 -12.37
N ILE A 187 0.64 8.65 -11.93
CA ILE A 187 2.01 8.67 -12.46
C ILE A 187 2.00 8.37 -13.96
N ILE A 188 1.35 7.28 -14.37
CA ILE A 188 1.24 6.90 -15.79
C ILE A 188 0.60 8.02 -16.61
N TYR A 189 -0.55 8.52 -16.15
CA TYR A 189 -1.29 9.56 -16.87
C TYR A 189 -0.47 10.85 -17.00
N GLU A 190 0.25 11.25 -15.96
CA GLU A 190 1.10 12.44 -15.98
C GLU A 190 2.29 12.27 -16.92
N ILE A 191 2.97 11.11 -16.88
CA ILE A 191 4.13 10.83 -17.74
C ILE A 191 3.75 10.77 -19.22
N GLU A 192 2.59 10.19 -19.55
CA GLU A 192 2.06 10.17 -20.93
C GLU A 192 1.67 11.56 -21.44
N ASN A 193 1.39 12.50 -20.53
CA ASN A 193 0.86 13.81 -20.85
C ASN A 193 1.71 14.94 -20.24
N LEU A 194 3.03 14.81 -20.17
CA LEU A 194 3.89 15.82 -19.53
C LEU A 194 3.69 17.23 -20.11
N HIS A 195 3.85 18.24 -19.26
CA HIS A 195 3.97 19.62 -19.70
C HIS A 195 5.35 19.87 -20.30
N VAL A 196 5.39 20.60 -21.41
CA VAL A 196 6.61 20.95 -22.15
C VAL A 196 6.87 22.46 -22.19
N ASP A 197 5.88 23.25 -21.79
CA ASP A 197 5.93 24.71 -21.70
C ASP A 197 5.87 25.13 -20.21
N PHE A 198 6.88 25.90 -19.79
CA PHE A 198 7.06 26.37 -18.43
C PHE A 198 7.07 27.91 -18.35
N LEU A 199 6.43 28.59 -19.30
CA LEU A 199 6.18 30.04 -19.19
C LEU A 199 5.24 30.38 -18.00
N THR A 200 4.44 29.41 -17.56
CA THR A 200 3.61 29.49 -16.36
C THR A 200 3.81 28.23 -15.51
N TYR A 201 3.43 28.27 -14.23
CA TYR A 201 3.45 27.08 -13.38
C TYR A 201 2.26 26.17 -13.71
N PRO A 202 2.46 25.01 -14.37
CA PRO A 202 1.35 24.13 -14.74
C PRO A 202 0.75 23.41 -13.53
N LYS A 203 -0.54 23.10 -13.63
CA LYS A 203 -1.18 22.10 -12.75
C LYS A 203 -0.92 20.70 -13.29
N LEU A 204 -0.76 19.72 -12.38
CA LEU A 204 -0.78 18.30 -12.72
C LEU A 204 -2.03 17.96 -13.54
N LYS A 205 -1.85 17.29 -14.69
CA LYS A 205 -2.98 16.80 -15.51
C LYS A 205 -3.66 15.61 -14.85
N SER A 206 -2.94 14.88 -14.01
CA SER A 206 -3.38 13.71 -13.25
C SER A 206 -4.12 14.05 -11.94
N LYS A 207 -4.33 15.33 -11.61
CA LYS A 207 -4.88 15.76 -10.31
C LYS A 207 -6.14 14.98 -9.89
N ASP A 208 -7.09 14.86 -10.81
CA ASP A 208 -8.38 14.22 -10.58
C ASP A 208 -8.45 12.77 -11.12
N THR A 209 -7.31 12.22 -11.55
CA THR A 209 -7.20 10.85 -12.08
C THR A 209 -7.24 9.84 -10.93
N VAL A 210 -8.06 8.80 -11.09
CA VAL A 210 -8.14 7.64 -10.18
C VAL A 210 -7.90 6.33 -10.94
N TYR A 211 -7.80 5.21 -10.24
CA TYR A 211 -7.57 3.89 -10.84
C TYR A 211 -8.55 3.54 -11.98
N GLY A 212 -9.83 3.91 -11.83
CA GLY A 212 -10.86 3.70 -12.85
C GLY A 212 -10.65 4.50 -14.15
N ASP A 213 -9.74 5.46 -14.16
CA ASP A 213 -9.36 6.25 -15.33
C ASP A 213 -8.24 5.60 -16.15
N SER A 214 -7.77 4.41 -15.80
CA SER A 214 -6.79 3.62 -16.58
C SER A 214 -7.17 3.42 -18.04
N LYS A 215 -8.46 3.47 -18.37
CA LYS A 215 -8.96 3.47 -19.77
C LYS A 215 -8.47 4.65 -20.61
N LYS A 216 -7.97 5.72 -19.98
CA LYS A 216 -7.42 6.93 -20.61
C LYS A 216 -5.91 6.85 -20.81
N THR A 217 -5.26 5.77 -20.37
CA THR A 217 -3.82 5.57 -20.51
C THR A 217 -3.51 4.45 -21.51
N THR A 218 -2.25 4.33 -21.91
CA THR A 218 -1.79 3.21 -22.77
C THR A 218 -1.81 1.86 -22.05
N PHE A 219 -2.00 1.87 -20.73
CA PHE A 219 -1.98 0.69 -19.85
C PHE A 219 -3.34 0.00 -19.70
N ARG A 220 -4.38 0.49 -20.38
CA ARG A 220 -5.72 -0.09 -20.31
C ARG A 220 -5.67 -1.61 -20.56
N GLU A 221 -6.07 -2.39 -19.56
CA GLU A 221 -6.14 -3.86 -19.62
C GLU A 221 -4.80 -4.53 -19.99
N LEU A 222 -3.67 -3.88 -19.69
CA LEU A 222 -2.35 -4.45 -19.92
C LEU A 222 -2.18 -5.76 -19.13
N LYS A 223 -1.95 -6.87 -19.83
CA LYS A 223 -1.77 -8.20 -19.21
C LYS A 223 -0.57 -8.21 -18.27
N GLY A 224 -0.69 -8.86 -17.13
CA GLY A 224 0.33 -8.91 -16.08
C GLY A 224 0.41 -7.65 -15.21
N SER A 225 -0.31 -6.57 -15.56
CA SER A 225 -0.33 -5.32 -14.79
C SER A 225 -1.41 -5.32 -13.70
N ILE A 226 -1.43 -4.26 -12.89
CA ILE A 226 -2.52 -3.99 -11.95
C ILE A 226 -3.86 -3.68 -12.65
N TYR A 227 -3.84 -3.43 -13.97
CA TYR A 227 -5.03 -3.16 -14.78
C TYR A 227 -5.60 -4.41 -15.45
N GLU A 228 -4.90 -5.55 -15.37
CA GLU A 228 -5.51 -6.84 -15.65
C GLU A 228 -6.37 -7.24 -14.46
N MET A 229 -7.67 -7.38 -14.69
CA MET A 229 -8.62 -7.66 -13.62
C MET A 229 -8.53 -9.13 -13.18
N SER A 230 -7.53 -9.44 -12.34
CA SER A 230 -7.36 -10.74 -11.67
C SER A 230 -8.24 -10.83 -10.41
N ASP A 231 -8.27 -12.01 -9.79
CA ASP A 231 -9.06 -12.24 -8.58
C ASP A 231 -8.50 -11.45 -7.40
N GLU A 232 -7.18 -11.31 -7.31
CA GLU A 232 -6.46 -10.52 -6.30
C GLU A 232 -6.84 -9.04 -6.39
N ILE A 233 -6.83 -8.48 -7.60
CA ILE A 233 -7.23 -7.09 -7.85
C ILE A 233 -8.71 -6.91 -7.46
N ARG A 234 -9.59 -7.84 -7.84
CA ARG A 234 -11.01 -7.78 -7.45
C ARG A 234 -11.21 -7.85 -5.93
N ILE A 235 -10.47 -8.71 -5.23
CA ILE A 235 -10.53 -8.83 -3.77
C ILE A 235 -10.12 -7.51 -3.11
N ILE A 236 -8.99 -6.91 -3.52
CA ILE A 236 -8.53 -5.62 -2.99
C ILE A 236 -9.57 -4.52 -3.23
N MET A 237 -10.06 -4.40 -4.46
CA MET A 237 -11.09 -3.41 -4.81
C MET A 237 -12.36 -3.59 -3.98
N TYR A 238 -12.82 -4.84 -3.85
CA TYR A 238 -14.02 -5.16 -3.11
C TYR A 238 -13.87 -4.82 -1.62
N LEU A 239 -12.80 -5.32 -0.98
CA LEU A 239 -12.58 -5.11 0.45
C LEU A 239 -12.42 -3.62 0.76
N ARG A 240 -11.67 -2.88 -0.06
CA ARG A 240 -11.57 -1.42 0.08
C ARG A 240 -12.94 -0.74 -0.02
N ASN A 241 -13.76 -1.10 -1.01
CA ASN A 241 -15.11 -0.53 -1.14
C ASN A 241 -16.00 -0.88 0.05
N GLU A 242 -15.89 -2.11 0.56
CA GLU A 242 -16.62 -2.54 1.74
C GLU A 242 -16.22 -1.73 2.98
N ILE A 243 -14.93 -1.50 3.18
CA ILE A 243 -14.41 -0.70 4.30
C ILE A 243 -14.86 0.76 4.18
N VAL A 244 -14.78 1.35 2.99
CA VAL A 244 -15.16 2.77 2.78
C VAL A 244 -16.67 2.98 2.93
N HIS A 245 -17.50 2.06 2.45
CA HIS A 245 -18.96 2.22 2.46
C HIS A 245 -19.65 1.61 3.69
N ASN A 246 -19.05 0.61 4.33
CA ASN A 246 -19.64 -0.15 5.44
C ASN A 246 -18.73 -0.21 6.69
N ALA A 247 -17.69 0.62 6.74
CA ALA A 247 -16.73 0.82 7.84
C ALA A 247 -15.83 -0.38 8.21
N SER A 248 -16.16 -1.61 7.79
CA SER A 248 -15.44 -2.83 8.15
C SER A 248 -15.84 -4.01 7.27
N ILE A 249 -14.94 -4.99 7.16
CA ILE A 249 -15.14 -6.26 6.45
C ILE A 249 -16.20 -7.14 7.15
N ASP A 250 -16.27 -7.11 8.48
CA ASP A 250 -17.33 -7.72 9.30
C ASP A 250 -18.11 -6.64 10.09
N SER A 251 -19.36 -6.92 10.42
CA SER A 251 -20.22 -6.14 11.32
C SER A 251 -19.62 -5.94 12.70
N VAL A 252 -18.92 -6.96 13.19
CA VAL A 252 -18.24 -6.94 14.48
C VAL A 252 -16.84 -7.49 14.26
N PRO A 253 -15.78 -6.74 14.58
CA PRO A 253 -14.41 -7.23 14.58
C PRO A 253 -14.27 -8.52 15.39
N LYS A 254 -13.76 -9.57 14.76
CA LYS A 254 -13.54 -10.89 15.38
C LYS A 254 -12.19 -11.47 14.99
N VAL A 255 -11.54 -12.09 15.97
CA VAL A 255 -10.47 -13.06 15.74
C VAL A 255 -10.95 -14.39 16.30
N TYR A 256 -10.91 -15.43 15.48
CA TYR A 256 -11.24 -16.79 15.84
C TYR A 256 -10.02 -17.52 16.41
N GLN A 257 -10.28 -18.44 17.33
CA GLN A 257 -9.30 -19.28 18.01
C GLN A 257 -9.78 -20.71 17.94
N ASN A 258 -8.93 -21.62 17.47
CA ASN A 258 -9.21 -23.05 17.47
C ASN A 258 -8.40 -23.73 18.57
N ILE A 259 -9.11 -24.45 19.45
CA ILE A 259 -8.54 -25.09 20.63
C ILE A 259 -8.78 -26.60 20.51
N LYS A 260 -7.71 -27.36 20.68
CA LYS A 260 -7.74 -28.82 20.63
C LYS A 260 -6.83 -29.41 21.69
N ASN A 261 -7.36 -30.37 22.46
CA ASN A 261 -6.69 -30.92 23.63
C ASN A 261 -6.18 -29.82 24.59
N ASN A 262 -7.00 -28.80 24.84
CA ASN A 262 -6.65 -27.61 25.65
C ASN A 262 -5.45 -26.79 25.13
N MET A 263 -5.05 -26.98 23.86
CA MET A 263 -3.99 -26.19 23.23
C MET A 263 -4.57 -25.31 22.13
N LEU A 264 -4.15 -24.05 22.09
CA LEU A 264 -4.43 -23.15 20.99
C LEU A 264 -3.61 -23.59 19.77
N ILE A 265 -4.30 -24.09 18.75
CA ILE A 265 -3.65 -24.61 17.53
C ILE A 265 -3.69 -23.60 16.38
N GLU A 266 -4.60 -22.63 16.43
CA GLU A 266 -4.76 -21.65 15.36
C GLU A 266 -5.46 -20.36 15.83
N LYS A 267 -5.07 -19.24 15.21
CA LYS A 267 -5.79 -17.96 15.27
C LYS A 267 -6.01 -17.39 13.88
N PHE A 268 -7.22 -16.94 13.59
CA PHE A 268 -7.55 -16.48 12.24
C PHE A 268 -8.66 -15.44 12.18
N ILE A 269 -8.76 -14.76 11.03
CA ILE A 269 -9.86 -13.87 10.67
C ILE A 269 -10.54 -14.43 9.43
N LEU A 270 -11.85 -14.61 9.49
CA LEU A 270 -12.63 -15.08 8.35
C LEU A 270 -12.88 -13.97 7.34
N LEU A 271 -12.72 -14.30 6.07
CA LEU A 271 -13.20 -13.50 4.96
C LEU A 271 -14.53 -14.05 4.45
N PRO A 272 -15.42 -13.17 3.95
CA PRO A 272 -16.60 -13.64 3.24
C PRO A 272 -16.26 -14.47 2.01
N ASP A 273 -17.18 -15.33 1.59
CA ASP A 273 -17.03 -16.19 0.42
C ASP A 273 -16.91 -15.39 -0.88
N PHE A 274 -15.93 -15.75 -1.71
CA PHE A 274 -15.71 -15.16 -3.02
C PHE A 274 -16.03 -16.16 -4.14
N ASN A 275 -16.34 -15.66 -5.33
CA ASN A 275 -16.43 -16.39 -6.58
C ASN A 275 -15.69 -15.57 -7.65
N ASN A 276 -14.54 -16.06 -8.13
CA ASN A 276 -13.67 -15.35 -9.07
C ASN A 276 -13.36 -13.92 -8.61
N GLY A 277 -12.93 -13.77 -7.35
CA GLY A 277 -12.63 -12.49 -6.70
C GLY A 277 -13.83 -11.58 -6.39
N ILE A 278 -15.06 -11.99 -6.69
CA ILE A 278 -16.29 -11.23 -6.40
C ILE A 278 -16.99 -11.86 -5.19
N ILE A 279 -17.41 -11.05 -4.21
CA ILE A 279 -18.12 -11.58 -3.04
C ILE A 279 -19.44 -12.25 -3.44
N LYS A 280 -19.77 -13.38 -2.82
CA LYS A 280 -21.09 -14.02 -2.98
C LYS A 280 -22.15 -13.15 -2.32
N THR A 281 -23.22 -12.81 -3.06
CA THR A 281 -24.32 -12.00 -2.55
C THR A 281 -25.68 -12.68 -2.78
N PHE A 282 -26.61 -12.43 -1.87
CA PHE A 282 -28.03 -12.71 -2.05
C PHE A 282 -28.84 -11.51 -1.59
N LYS A 283 -29.35 -10.73 -2.56
CA LYS A 283 -30.00 -9.43 -2.31
C LYS A 283 -29.07 -8.52 -1.49
N ASN A 284 -29.43 -8.22 -0.24
CA ASN A 284 -28.67 -7.33 0.64
C ASN A 284 -27.67 -8.08 1.54
N ARG A 285 -27.63 -9.42 1.49
CA ARG A 285 -26.70 -10.23 2.31
C ARG A 285 -25.47 -10.59 1.49
N LYS A 286 -24.29 -10.34 2.05
CA LYS A 286 -22.99 -10.54 1.39
C LYS A 286 -21.94 -11.25 2.26
N ARG A 287 -22.19 -11.43 3.56
CA ARG A 287 -21.26 -12.03 4.52
C ARG A 287 -21.58 -13.53 4.71
N PHE A 288 -21.35 -14.31 3.67
CA PHE A 288 -21.38 -15.77 3.73
C PHE A 288 -19.96 -16.27 4.03
N PHE A 289 -19.83 -17.39 4.75
CA PHE A 289 -18.53 -17.90 5.23
C PHE A 289 -18.45 -19.44 5.09
N SER A 290 -19.08 -20.01 4.05
CA SER A 290 -19.06 -21.46 3.84
C SER A 290 -17.69 -21.99 3.42
N ASP A 291 -16.86 -21.13 2.81
CA ASP A 291 -15.57 -21.52 2.22
C ASP A 291 -14.43 -21.52 3.26
N ASP A 292 -14.71 -21.12 4.51
CA ASP A 292 -13.76 -21.04 5.64
C ASP A 292 -12.44 -20.31 5.29
N THR A 293 -12.53 -19.31 4.41
CA THR A 293 -11.35 -18.59 3.92
C THR A 293 -10.76 -17.71 5.01
N LYS A 294 -9.51 -17.96 5.38
CA LYS A 294 -8.80 -17.23 6.44
C LYS A 294 -7.91 -16.15 5.84
N LEU A 295 -8.14 -14.90 6.25
CA LEU A 295 -7.38 -13.73 5.78
C LEU A 295 -5.87 -13.94 5.95
N ASN A 296 -5.45 -14.34 7.14
CA ASN A 296 -4.06 -14.56 7.53
C ASN A 296 -3.35 -15.69 6.74
N GLU A 297 -4.10 -16.60 6.10
CA GLU A 297 -3.51 -17.61 5.22
C GLU A 297 -3.34 -17.08 3.79
N ILE A 298 -4.33 -16.35 3.27
CA ILE A 298 -4.29 -15.87 1.88
C ILE A 298 -3.47 -14.60 1.69
N LEU A 299 -3.31 -13.80 2.75
CA LEU A 299 -2.73 -12.45 2.66
C LEU A 299 -1.33 -12.42 2.05
N PRO A 300 -0.39 -13.34 2.39
CA PRO A 300 0.96 -13.29 1.82
C PRO A 300 0.96 -13.46 0.30
N ALA A 301 0.16 -14.42 -0.20
CA ALA A 301 0.03 -14.67 -1.63
C ALA A 301 -0.66 -13.50 -2.34
N LEU A 302 -1.75 -12.97 -1.76
CA LEU A 302 -2.48 -11.82 -2.28
C LEU A 302 -1.57 -10.59 -2.46
N ILE A 303 -0.76 -10.28 -1.44
CA ILE A 303 0.15 -9.12 -1.46
C ILE A 303 1.30 -9.35 -2.44
N THR A 304 1.87 -10.56 -2.45
CA THR A 304 2.96 -10.90 -3.36
C THR A 304 2.53 -10.75 -4.82
N GLU A 305 1.37 -11.29 -5.18
CA GLU A 305 0.83 -11.18 -6.54
C GLU A 305 0.49 -9.74 -6.90
N PHE A 306 -0.12 -8.98 -5.98
CA PHE A 306 -0.38 -7.57 -6.18
C PHE A 306 0.92 -6.77 -6.44
N TRP A 307 1.96 -7.00 -5.64
CA TRP A 307 3.24 -6.32 -5.81
C TRP A 307 3.99 -6.76 -7.07
N ASN A 308 3.93 -8.03 -7.46
CA ASN A 308 4.47 -8.48 -8.75
C ASN A 308 3.82 -7.73 -9.91
N ARG A 309 2.48 -7.58 -9.88
CA ARG A 309 1.74 -6.80 -10.88
C ARG A 309 2.08 -5.33 -10.84
N LEU A 310 2.23 -4.74 -9.65
CA LEU A 310 2.63 -3.35 -9.47
C LEU A 310 4.04 -3.11 -10.04
N GLN A 311 5.00 -3.97 -9.68
CA GLN A 311 6.36 -3.95 -10.19
C GLN A 311 6.38 -4.01 -11.72
N PHE A 312 5.65 -4.98 -12.30
CA PHE A 312 5.53 -5.10 -13.75
C PHE A 312 4.94 -3.83 -14.38
N THR A 313 3.85 -3.31 -13.81
CA THR A 313 3.20 -2.07 -14.29
C THR A 313 4.17 -0.90 -14.30
N LEU A 314 4.90 -0.67 -13.21
CA LEU A 314 5.85 0.42 -13.10
C LEU A 314 7.03 0.25 -14.06
N SER A 315 7.49 -0.98 -14.28
CA SER A 315 8.59 -1.27 -15.21
C SER A 315 8.27 -0.99 -16.68
N GLU A 316 6.99 -1.01 -17.04
CA GLU A 316 6.51 -0.75 -18.40
C GLU A 316 6.32 0.74 -18.70
N ILE A 317 6.46 1.62 -17.70
CA ILE A 317 6.37 3.08 -17.89
C ILE A 317 7.62 3.54 -18.64
N LYS A 318 7.43 4.31 -19.73
CA LYS A 318 8.49 4.73 -20.67
C LYS A 318 8.65 6.23 -20.74
#